data_AF-E5V6A1-F1
#
_entry.id   AF-E5V6A1-F1
#
_cell.length_a   1.000
_cell.length_b   1.000
_cell.length_c   1.000
_cell.angle_alpha   90.00
_cell.angle_beta   90.00
_cell.angle_gamma   90.00
#
_symmetry.space_group_name_H-M   'P 1'
#
loop_
_entity.id
_entity.type
_entity.pdbx_description
1 polymer ?
#
loop_
_entity_poly.entity_id
_entity_poly.type
_entity_poly.pdbx_seq_one_letter_code
_entity_poly.pdbx_strand_id
1 'polypeptide(L)'
;MIKSEAIQNLLARFESIACEYEGVECWSARELYPILGYAKWQTFENVLGKAKEACQNAGVETSNHFTGISKTILMPKGASKDIEDFMLTRYACYLVAQNGDPRKSEIAFAQNYFAVQTRVAEVIEQRLLDYDRVQARHKLAETEKRLSGVLYERGVDDKGFGIIRSKGDQALFRMNTAMLKRKLGAPEKRALADFLPTLGIKAKDFAAEMTSSVLRGVSLREN
;
A
#
# COMPACT_ATOMS: atom_id res chain seq x y z
N MET A 1 23.80 5.13 -11.87
CA MET A 1 24.56 4.28 -10.93
C MET A 1 25.05 5.04 -9.70
N ILE A 2 25.79 6.15 -9.83
CA ILE A 2 26.39 6.88 -8.68
C ILE A 2 25.37 7.32 -7.59
N LYS A 3 24.12 7.67 -7.97
CA LYS A 3 23.08 8.06 -6.98
C LYS A 3 22.54 6.91 -6.13
N SER A 4 22.65 5.65 -6.57
CA SER A 4 22.09 4.50 -5.84
C SER A 4 22.95 4.09 -4.66
N GLU A 5 24.27 4.13 -4.82
CA GLU A 5 25.23 3.73 -3.80
C GLU A 5 25.29 4.73 -2.63
N ALA A 6 25.19 6.03 -2.92
CA ALA A 6 25.10 7.08 -1.90
C ALA A 6 23.82 6.96 -1.05
N ILE A 7 22.68 6.60 -1.68
CA ILE A 7 21.42 6.35 -0.96
C ILE A 7 21.58 5.13 -0.04
N GLN A 8 22.14 4.03 -0.55
CA GLN A 8 22.38 2.83 0.24
C GLN A 8 23.33 3.11 1.42
N ASN A 9 24.36 3.94 1.22
CA ASN A 9 25.27 4.34 2.29
C ASN A 9 24.55 5.20 3.36
N LEU A 10 23.78 6.21 2.94
CA LEU A 10 23.02 7.05 3.88
C LEU A 10 22.02 6.22 4.69
N LEU A 11 21.31 5.29 4.04
CA LEU A 11 20.41 4.35 4.70
C LEU A 11 21.18 3.44 5.66
N ALA A 12 22.31 2.85 5.25
CA ALA A 12 23.12 2.01 6.13
C ALA A 12 23.59 2.77 7.38
N ARG A 13 24.02 4.03 7.22
CA ARG A 13 24.39 4.90 8.36
C ARG A 13 23.19 5.18 9.25
N PHE A 14 22.03 5.48 8.67
CA PHE A 14 20.79 5.68 9.40
C PHE A 14 20.39 4.43 10.20
N GLU A 15 20.39 3.24 9.58
CA GLU A 15 20.07 1.99 10.26
C GLU A 15 21.12 1.61 11.32
N SER A 16 22.39 1.98 11.12
CA SER A 16 23.47 1.61 12.05
C SER A 16 23.39 2.25 13.44
N ILE A 17 22.62 3.34 13.58
CA ILE A 17 22.39 4.03 14.85
C ILE A 17 21.01 3.73 15.45
N ALA A 18 20.27 2.79 14.86
CA ALA A 18 19.02 2.32 15.43
C ALA A 18 19.30 1.64 16.79
N CYS A 19 18.47 1.93 17.78
CA CYS A 19 18.50 1.32 19.09
C CYS A 19 17.09 0.94 19.54
N GLU A 20 16.99 0.14 20.59
CA GLU A 20 15.72 -0.15 21.24
C GLU A 20 15.58 0.76 22.47
N TYR A 21 14.46 1.47 22.56
CA TYR A 21 14.09 2.29 23.71
C TYR A 21 12.66 1.93 24.12
N GLU A 22 12.49 1.46 25.36
CA GLU A 22 11.19 1.02 25.91
C GLU A 22 10.46 -0.01 25.02
N GLY A 23 11.22 -0.93 24.39
CA GLY A 23 10.66 -1.96 23.50
C GLY A 23 10.30 -1.47 22.09
N VAL A 24 10.68 -0.24 21.75
CA VAL A 24 10.42 0.38 20.44
C VAL A 24 11.72 0.73 19.73
N GLU A 25 11.78 0.44 18.43
CA GLU A 25 12.89 0.84 17.56
C GLU A 25 12.95 2.38 17.44
N CYS A 26 14.07 2.95 17.87
CA CYS A 26 14.29 4.38 18.03
C CYS A 26 15.67 4.83 17.54
N TRP A 27 15.82 6.14 17.36
CA TRP A 27 17.06 6.82 16.99
C TRP A 27 17.29 8.00 17.93
N SER A 28 18.50 8.12 18.47
CA SER A 28 18.92 9.33 19.17
C SER A 28 19.00 10.51 18.19
N ALA A 29 18.30 11.60 18.47
CA ALA A 29 18.37 12.83 17.69
C ALA A 29 19.80 13.41 17.65
N ARG A 30 20.58 13.23 18.75
CA ARG A 30 22.00 13.61 18.83
C ARG A 30 22.90 12.80 17.91
N GLU A 31 22.53 11.57 17.57
CA GLU A 31 23.28 10.73 16.62
C GLU A 31 22.79 10.91 15.18
N LEU A 32 21.50 11.24 15.01
CA LEU A 32 20.87 11.44 13.72
C LEU A 32 21.29 12.75 13.03
N TYR A 33 21.38 13.87 13.76
CA TYR A 33 21.66 15.18 13.15
C TYR A 33 22.95 15.25 12.29
N PRO A 34 24.10 14.66 12.69
CA PRO A 34 25.30 14.67 11.84
C PRO A 34 25.14 13.77 10.61
N ILE A 35 24.36 12.68 10.70
CA ILE A 35 24.05 11.81 9.55
C ILE A 35 23.23 12.57 8.51
N LEU A 36 22.35 13.47 8.96
CA LEU A 36 21.56 14.34 8.09
C LEU A 36 22.30 15.63 7.66
N GLY A 37 23.61 15.70 7.89
CA GLY A 37 24.46 16.80 7.42
C GLY A 37 24.35 18.10 8.23
N TYR A 38 23.77 18.06 9.43
CA TYR A 38 23.75 19.22 10.33
C TYR A 38 25.02 19.28 11.17
N ALA A 39 25.69 20.43 11.19
CA ALA A 39 26.91 20.62 11.98
C ALA A 39 26.65 21.15 13.39
N LYS A 40 25.51 21.83 13.60
CA LYS A 40 25.15 22.46 14.88
C LYS A 40 23.78 21.97 15.34
N TRP A 41 23.70 21.61 16.62
CA TRP A 41 22.45 21.14 17.24
C TRP A 41 21.32 22.14 17.10
N GLN A 42 21.56 23.43 17.35
CA GLN A 42 20.53 24.47 17.34
C GLN A 42 19.83 24.57 15.98
N THR A 43 20.55 24.30 14.89
CA THR A 43 19.95 24.28 13.55
C THR A 43 19.04 23.07 13.36
N PHE A 44 19.42 21.93 13.94
CA PHE A 44 18.64 20.70 13.87
C PHE A 44 17.42 20.73 14.81
N GLU A 45 17.53 21.39 15.96
CA GLU A 45 16.44 21.59 16.91
C GLU A 45 15.24 22.31 16.26
N ASN A 46 15.50 23.31 15.42
CA ASN A 46 14.46 23.95 14.61
C ASN A 46 13.75 22.96 13.65
N VAL A 47 14.47 21.96 13.13
CA VAL A 47 13.90 20.92 12.27
C VAL A 47 13.08 19.92 13.09
N LEU A 48 13.54 19.56 14.29
CA LEU A 48 12.77 18.76 15.24
C LEU A 48 11.45 19.45 15.60
N GLY A 49 11.47 20.77 15.83
CA GLY A 49 10.27 21.57 16.06
C GLY A 49 9.27 21.48 14.92
N LYS A 50 9.71 21.72 13.68
CA LYS A 50 8.86 21.58 12.48
C LYS A 50 8.31 20.16 12.30
N ALA A 51 9.13 19.15 12.58
CA ALA A 51 8.70 17.75 12.48
C ALA A 51 7.64 17.39 13.54
N LYS A 52 7.76 17.91 14.76
CA LYS A 52 6.74 17.77 15.81
C LYS A 52 5.43 18.48 15.42
N GLU A 53 5.51 19.70 14.90
CA GLU A 53 4.34 20.43 14.39
C GLU A 53 3.65 19.66 13.25
N ALA A 54 4.41 19.10 12.31
CA ALA A 54 3.87 18.26 11.24
C ALA A 54 3.16 17.01 11.78
N CYS A 55 3.76 16.34 12.77
CA CYS A 55 3.18 15.18 13.47
C CYS A 55 1.83 15.55 14.12
N GLN A 56 1.81 16.64 14.89
CA GLN A 56 0.61 17.13 15.55
C GLN A 56 -0.49 17.49 14.56
N ASN A 57 -0.15 18.20 13.48
CA ASN A 57 -1.10 18.59 12.43
C ASN A 57 -1.66 17.39 11.65
N ALA A 58 -0.95 16.27 11.62
CA ALA A 58 -1.44 15.01 11.08
C ALA A 58 -2.39 14.25 12.03
N GLY A 59 -2.68 14.80 13.22
CA GLY A 59 -3.52 14.17 14.24
C GLY A 59 -2.83 13.03 14.99
N VAL A 60 -1.49 12.97 14.93
CA VAL A 60 -0.68 11.94 15.59
C VAL A 60 -0.14 12.48 16.91
N GLU A 61 -0.22 11.67 17.97
CA GLU A 61 0.27 12.02 19.30
C GLU A 61 1.80 12.14 19.31
N THR A 62 2.30 13.36 19.44
CA THR A 62 3.74 13.66 19.33
C THR A 62 4.60 12.94 20.37
N SER A 63 4.06 12.73 21.58
CA SER A 63 4.77 12.06 22.68
C SER A 63 5.07 10.59 22.42
N ASN A 64 4.31 9.93 21.53
CA ASN A 64 4.57 8.56 21.10
C ASN A 64 5.76 8.44 20.12
N HIS A 65 6.20 9.55 19.54
CA HIS A 65 7.17 9.55 18.45
C HIS A 65 8.44 10.36 18.73
N PHE A 66 8.35 11.36 19.61
CA PHE A 66 9.42 12.27 19.99
C PHE A 66 9.58 12.28 21.52
N THR A 67 10.22 11.25 22.07
CA THR A 67 10.40 11.11 23.52
C THR A 67 11.61 11.92 23.97
N GLY A 68 11.38 12.95 24.78
CA GLY A 68 12.46 13.76 25.34
C GLY A 68 13.27 12.98 26.37
N ILE A 69 14.60 12.96 26.20
CA ILE A 69 15.54 12.29 27.10
C ILE A 69 16.76 13.19 27.36
N SER A 70 17.60 12.81 28.31
CA SER A 70 18.89 13.46 28.55
C SER A 70 20.02 12.53 28.13
N LYS A 71 21.00 13.08 27.40
CA LYS A 71 22.24 12.39 27.05
C LYS A 71 23.39 12.96 27.87
N THR A 72 24.04 12.13 28.67
CA THR A 72 25.25 12.54 29.41
C THR A 72 26.45 12.55 28.47
N ILE A 73 27.18 13.67 28.44
CA ILE A 73 28.42 13.82 27.68
C ILE A 73 29.61 14.09 28.61
N LEU A 74 30.78 13.59 28.23
CA LEU A 74 32.04 13.90 28.89
C LEU A 74 32.55 15.27 28.42
N MET A 75 32.94 16.08 29.39
CA MET A 75 33.51 17.40 29.22
C MET A 75 35.03 17.32 29.41
N PRO A 76 35.79 18.33 28.93
CA PRO A 76 37.22 18.43 29.25
C PRO A 76 37.47 18.37 30.76
N LYS A 77 38.61 17.78 31.14
CA LYS A 77 39.02 17.60 32.55
C LYS A 77 38.14 16.65 33.38
N GLY A 78 37.41 15.74 32.73
CA GLY A 78 36.68 14.66 33.41
C GLY A 78 35.35 15.06 34.04
N ALA A 79 34.89 16.30 33.82
CA ALA A 79 33.53 16.68 34.17
C ALA A 79 32.53 16.01 33.21
N SER A 80 31.26 15.89 33.61
CA SER A 80 30.16 15.46 32.74
C SER A 80 29.08 16.54 32.68
N LYS A 81 28.28 16.52 31.62
CA LYS A 81 27.14 17.41 31.45
C LYS A 81 26.00 16.65 30.80
N ASP A 82 24.80 16.83 31.31
CA ASP A 82 23.59 16.35 30.63
C ASP A 82 23.14 17.38 29.60
N ILE A 83 22.91 16.90 28.38
CA ILE A 83 22.36 17.68 27.28
C ILE A 83 21.04 17.05 26.85
N GLU A 84 20.12 17.90 26.39
CA GLU A 84 18.84 17.45 25.85
C GLU A 84 19.03 16.57 24.61
N ASP A 85 18.25 15.51 24.49
CA ASP A 85 18.18 14.62 23.34
C ASP A 85 16.73 14.12 23.17
N PHE A 86 16.45 13.45 22.06
CA PHE A 86 15.16 12.83 21.80
C PHE A 86 15.37 11.42 21.27
N MET A 87 14.59 10.47 21.77
CA MET A 87 14.38 9.20 21.09
C MET A 87 13.27 9.38 20.05
N LEU A 88 13.65 9.17 18.80
CA LEU A 88 12.80 9.35 17.64
C LEU A 88 12.41 7.98 17.12
N THR A 89 11.13 7.69 17.02
CA THR A 89 10.68 6.51 16.25
C THR A 89 11.06 6.65 14.78
N ARG A 90 11.04 5.55 14.02
CA ARG A 90 11.26 5.57 12.56
C ARG A 90 10.36 6.59 11.85
N TYR A 91 9.11 6.71 12.29
CA TYR A 91 8.16 7.70 11.78
C TYR A 91 8.63 9.15 12.05
N ALA A 92 9.08 9.45 13.27
CA ALA A 92 9.64 10.77 13.60
C ALA A 92 10.88 11.08 12.76
N CYS A 93 11.78 10.11 12.55
CA CYS A 93 12.95 10.28 11.68
C CYS A 93 12.55 10.67 10.24
N TYR A 94 11.48 10.07 9.70
CA TYR A 94 10.97 10.44 8.38
C TYR A 94 10.41 11.86 8.35
N LEU A 95 9.64 12.28 9.37
CA LEU A 95 9.16 13.65 9.48
C LEU A 95 10.30 14.67 9.59
N VAL A 96 11.35 14.34 10.34
CA VAL A 96 12.56 15.16 10.43
C VAL A 96 13.23 15.31 9.07
N ALA A 97 13.38 14.22 8.32
CA ALA A 97 13.95 14.26 6.98
C ALA A 97 13.09 15.07 5.99
N GLN A 98 11.75 14.93 6.06
CA GLN A 98 10.82 15.68 5.22
C GLN A 98 10.87 17.20 5.49
N ASN A 99 11.00 17.59 6.76
CA ASN A 99 11.01 19.00 7.19
C ASN A 99 12.41 19.63 7.26
N GLY A 100 13.45 18.90 6.85
CA GLY A 100 14.83 19.37 6.85
C GLY A 100 15.14 20.41 5.76
N ASP A 101 16.32 21.03 5.87
CA ASP A 101 16.85 21.98 4.87
C ASP A 101 17.27 21.24 3.59
N PRO A 102 16.57 21.45 2.45
CA PRO A 102 16.86 20.75 1.19
C PRO A 102 18.20 21.15 0.56
N ARG A 103 18.89 22.18 1.08
CA ARG A 103 20.25 22.53 0.65
C ARG A 103 21.29 21.53 1.15
N LYS A 104 20.94 20.67 2.11
CA LYS A 104 21.78 19.56 2.57
C LYS A 104 21.55 18.35 1.67
N SER A 105 22.63 17.78 1.15
CA SER A 105 22.59 16.62 0.26
C SER A 105 21.79 15.46 0.84
N GLU A 106 21.99 15.16 2.12
CA GLU A 106 21.38 14.06 2.85
C GLU A 106 19.86 14.24 2.98
N ILE A 107 19.40 15.46 3.24
CA ILE A 107 17.98 15.80 3.25
C ILE A 107 17.38 15.72 1.85
N ALA A 108 18.02 16.32 0.84
CA ALA A 108 17.56 16.26 -0.54
C ALA A 108 17.45 14.81 -1.04
N PHE A 109 18.40 13.94 -0.65
CA PHE A 109 18.36 12.53 -0.96
C PHE A 109 17.19 11.82 -0.28
N ALA A 110 16.95 12.06 1.01
CA ALA A 110 15.82 11.47 1.72
C ALA A 110 14.48 11.91 1.10
N GLN A 111 14.33 13.21 0.78
CA GLN A 111 13.11 13.73 0.12
C GLN A 111 12.89 13.09 -1.26
N ASN A 112 13.94 12.96 -2.07
CA ASN A 112 13.84 12.28 -3.36
C ASN A 112 13.53 10.78 -3.20
N TYR A 113 14.11 10.13 -2.18
CA TYR A 113 13.78 8.75 -1.85
C TYR A 113 12.29 8.60 -1.54
N PHE A 114 11.71 9.45 -0.70
CA PHE A 114 10.28 9.42 -0.41
C PHE A 114 9.42 9.62 -1.67
N ALA A 115 9.75 10.60 -2.51
CA ALA A 115 9.01 10.84 -3.75
C ALA A 115 9.01 9.58 -4.67
N VAL A 116 10.14 8.90 -4.78
CA VAL A 116 10.25 7.66 -5.56
C VAL A 116 9.52 6.51 -4.89
N GLN A 117 9.69 6.32 -3.58
CA GLN A 117 9.07 5.21 -2.85
C GLN A 117 7.55 5.32 -2.80
N THR A 118 6.99 6.52 -2.64
CA THR A 118 5.54 6.73 -2.74
C THR A 118 5.02 6.28 -4.09
N ARG A 119 5.71 6.65 -5.19
CA ARG A 119 5.31 6.21 -6.53
C ARG A 119 5.44 4.71 -6.72
N VAL A 120 6.47 4.09 -6.18
CA VAL A 120 6.65 2.63 -6.21
C VAL A 120 5.51 1.94 -5.47
N ALA A 121 5.12 2.42 -4.29
CA ALA A 121 4.02 1.88 -3.51
C ALA A 121 2.68 1.98 -4.24
N GLU A 122 2.33 3.15 -4.81
CA GLU A 122 1.12 3.34 -5.62
C GLU A 122 1.04 2.36 -6.80
N VAL A 123 2.16 2.15 -7.50
CA VAL A 123 2.22 1.24 -8.64
C VAL A 123 2.10 -0.22 -8.20
N ILE A 124 2.71 -0.60 -7.07
CA ILE A 124 2.58 -1.94 -6.50
C ILE A 124 1.14 -2.21 -6.09
N GLU A 125 0.49 -1.28 -5.38
CA GLU A 125 -0.91 -1.39 -4.99
C GLU A 125 -1.79 -1.62 -6.22
N GLN A 126 -1.61 -0.80 -7.27
CA GLN A 126 -2.38 -0.96 -8.49
C GLN A 126 -2.13 -2.31 -9.18
N ARG A 127 -0.88 -2.79 -9.18
CA ARG A 127 -0.54 -4.11 -9.74
C ARG A 127 -1.15 -5.25 -8.94
N LEU A 128 -1.23 -5.14 -7.62
CA LEU A 128 -1.90 -6.13 -6.77
C LEU A 128 -3.39 -6.19 -7.08
N LEU A 129 -4.06 -5.03 -7.22
CA LEU A 129 -5.47 -4.96 -7.62
C LEU A 129 -5.71 -5.56 -9.01
N ASP A 130 -4.83 -5.27 -9.98
CA ASP A 130 -4.90 -5.84 -11.33
C ASP A 130 -4.66 -7.35 -11.31
N TYR A 131 -3.70 -7.83 -10.52
CA TYR A 131 -3.44 -9.26 -10.33
C TYR A 131 -4.67 -9.99 -9.78
N ASP A 132 -5.28 -9.47 -8.72
CA ASP A 132 -6.50 -10.02 -8.13
C ASP A 132 -7.67 -10.06 -9.13
N ARG A 133 -7.80 -9.02 -9.96
CA ARG A 133 -8.80 -8.99 -11.04
C ARG A 133 -8.56 -10.10 -12.05
N VAL A 134 -7.31 -10.29 -12.47
CA VAL A 134 -6.92 -11.34 -13.43
C VAL A 134 -7.18 -12.73 -12.85
N GLN A 135 -6.85 -12.97 -11.59
CA GLN A 135 -7.15 -14.24 -10.92
C GLN A 135 -8.65 -14.51 -10.85
N ALA A 136 -9.45 -13.51 -10.45
CA ALA A 136 -10.91 -13.63 -10.45
C ALA A 136 -11.46 -13.90 -11.87
N ARG A 137 -10.87 -13.28 -12.89
CA ARG A 137 -11.27 -13.46 -14.30
C ARG A 137 -10.97 -14.86 -14.82
N HIS A 138 -9.82 -15.42 -14.45
CA HIS A 138 -9.46 -16.81 -14.74
C HIS A 138 -10.44 -17.79 -14.10
N LYS A 139 -10.72 -17.61 -12.80
CA LYS A 139 -11.67 -18.46 -12.08
C LYS A 139 -13.07 -18.41 -12.70
N LEU A 140 -13.59 -17.22 -12.99
CA LEU A 140 -14.88 -17.07 -13.68
C LEU A 140 -14.89 -17.81 -15.04
N ALA A 141 -13.78 -17.77 -15.79
CA ALA A 141 -13.70 -18.47 -17.07
C ALA A 141 -13.83 -20.00 -16.90
N GLU A 142 -13.18 -20.56 -15.88
CA GLU A 142 -13.27 -21.98 -15.54
C GLU A 142 -14.69 -22.36 -15.10
N THR A 143 -15.31 -21.54 -14.25
CA THR A 143 -16.69 -21.71 -13.80
C THR A 143 -17.67 -21.64 -14.97
N GLU A 144 -17.55 -20.63 -15.85
CA GLU A 144 -18.41 -20.49 -17.03
C GLU A 144 -18.22 -21.65 -18.02
N LYS A 145 -16.99 -22.14 -18.21
CA LYS A 145 -16.71 -23.31 -19.06
C LYS A 145 -17.41 -24.55 -18.52
N ARG A 146 -17.33 -24.78 -17.22
CA ARG A 146 -17.99 -25.92 -16.56
C ARG A 146 -19.51 -25.81 -16.61
N LEU A 147 -20.07 -24.62 -16.35
CA LEU A 147 -21.50 -24.36 -16.44
C LEU A 147 -22.02 -24.55 -17.88
N SER A 148 -21.28 -24.06 -18.87
CA SER A 148 -21.60 -24.24 -20.29
C SER A 148 -21.68 -25.73 -20.67
N GLY A 149 -20.74 -26.57 -20.20
CA GLY A 149 -20.81 -28.02 -20.42
C GLY A 149 -22.08 -28.66 -19.85
N VAL A 150 -22.44 -28.33 -18.61
CA VAL A 150 -23.66 -28.83 -17.95
C VAL A 150 -24.94 -28.41 -18.69
N LEU A 151 -24.96 -27.20 -19.24
CA LEU A 151 -26.08 -26.67 -20.01
C LEU A 151 -26.17 -27.30 -21.40
N TYR A 152 -25.02 -27.55 -22.04
CA TYR A 152 -24.95 -28.21 -23.34
C TYR A 152 -25.51 -29.64 -23.30
N GLU A 153 -25.18 -30.41 -22.27
CA GLU A 153 -25.78 -31.74 -22.01
C GLU A 153 -27.31 -31.70 -21.88
N ARG A 154 -27.88 -30.53 -21.58
CA ARG A 154 -29.32 -30.28 -21.46
C ARG A 154 -29.92 -29.61 -22.70
N GLY A 155 -29.18 -29.57 -23.82
CA GLY A 155 -29.65 -29.05 -25.10
C GLY A 155 -29.53 -27.53 -25.29
N VAL A 156 -28.75 -26.84 -24.45
CA VAL A 156 -28.50 -25.40 -24.59
C VAL A 156 -27.27 -25.17 -25.47
N ASP A 157 -27.45 -24.46 -26.58
CA ASP A 157 -26.36 -24.06 -27.49
C ASP A 157 -25.65 -22.77 -27.03
N ASP A 158 -24.61 -22.34 -27.75
CA ASP A 158 -23.84 -21.13 -27.44
C ASP A 158 -24.70 -19.85 -27.40
N LYS A 159 -25.72 -19.78 -28.27
CA LYS A 159 -26.65 -18.65 -28.31
C LYS A 159 -27.51 -18.61 -27.06
N GLY A 160 -28.05 -19.76 -26.65
CA GLY A 160 -28.79 -19.95 -25.41
C GLY A 160 -27.95 -19.61 -24.18
N PHE A 161 -26.69 -20.05 -24.14
CA PHE A 161 -25.76 -19.70 -23.07
C PHE A 161 -25.51 -18.19 -22.99
N GLY A 162 -25.37 -17.52 -24.14
CA GLY A 162 -25.28 -16.07 -24.22
C GLY A 162 -26.50 -15.35 -23.60
N ILE A 163 -27.71 -15.86 -23.85
CA ILE A 163 -28.96 -15.33 -23.27
C ILE A 163 -28.98 -15.54 -21.76
N ILE A 164 -28.64 -16.74 -21.27
CA ILE A 164 -28.58 -17.05 -19.83
C ILE A 164 -27.60 -16.11 -19.12
N ARG A 165 -26.40 -15.94 -19.67
CA ARG A 165 -25.39 -15.02 -19.11
C ARG A 165 -25.89 -13.59 -19.06
N SER A 166 -26.58 -13.12 -20.11
CA SER A 166 -27.16 -11.78 -20.13
C SER A 166 -28.31 -11.60 -19.14
N LYS A 167 -29.11 -12.65 -18.88
CA LYS A 167 -30.14 -12.63 -17.82
C LYS A 167 -29.49 -12.63 -16.43
N GLY A 168 -28.41 -13.37 -16.24
CA GLY A 168 -27.61 -13.34 -15.01
C GLY A 168 -27.05 -11.94 -14.75
N ASP A 169 -26.52 -11.28 -15.78
CA ASP A 169 -26.08 -9.87 -15.69
C ASP A 169 -27.22 -8.94 -15.28
N GLN A 170 -28.40 -9.10 -15.89
CA GLN A 170 -29.58 -8.32 -15.55
C GLN A 170 -30.01 -8.53 -14.08
N ALA A 171 -29.95 -9.76 -13.58
CA ALA A 171 -30.30 -10.06 -12.19
C ALA A 171 -29.30 -9.48 -11.20
N LEU A 172 -27.99 -9.59 -11.48
CA LEU A 172 -26.92 -9.12 -10.60
C LEU A 172 -26.75 -7.59 -10.62
N PHE A 173 -26.80 -6.99 -11.81
CA PHE A 173 -26.40 -5.60 -12.03
C PHE A 173 -27.56 -4.70 -12.45
N ARG A 174 -28.79 -5.23 -12.56
CA ARG A 174 -29.96 -4.52 -13.10
C ARG A 174 -29.76 -4.00 -14.54
N MET A 175 -28.75 -4.52 -15.23
CA MET A 175 -28.36 -4.16 -16.59
C MET A 175 -27.95 -5.41 -17.34
N ASN A 176 -28.44 -5.57 -18.56
CA ASN A 176 -28.03 -6.68 -19.42
C ASN A 176 -26.58 -6.49 -19.90
N THR A 177 -25.99 -7.53 -20.51
CA THR A 177 -24.59 -7.50 -20.95
C THR A 177 -24.28 -6.33 -21.89
N ALA A 178 -25.18 -5.99 -22.81
CA ALA A 178 -24.98 -4.90 -23.77
C ALA A 178 -24.96 -3.52 -23.09
N MET A 179 -25.87 -3.29 -22.14
CA MET A 179 -25.92 -2.06 -21.34
C MET A 179 -24.65 -1.91 -20.48
N LEU A 180 -24.19 -2.99 -19.85
CA LEU A 180 -22.95 -2.99 -19.07
C LEU A 180 -21.73 -2.68 -19.94
N LYS A 181 -21.63 -3.29 -21.13
CA LYS A 181 -20.55 -2.98 -22.08
C LYS A 181 -20.54 -1.51 -22.45
N ARG A 182 -21.70 -0.93 -22.76
CA ARG A 182 -21.82 0.51 -23.07
C ARG A 182 -21.39 1.38 -21.88
N LYS A 183 -21.85 1.05 -20.66
CA LYS A 183 -21.51 1.79 -19.44
C LYS A 183 -20.01 1.75 -19.12
N LEU A 184 -19.35 0.64 -19.42
CA LEU A 184 -17.93 0.43 -19.14
C LEU A 184 -17.01 0.77 -20.32
N GLY A 185 -17.55 1.26 -21.45
CA GLY A 185 -16.78 1.52 -22.66
C GLY A 185 -16.16 0.26 -23.29
N ALA A 186 -16.69 -0.92 -22.99
CA ALA A 186 -16.19 -2.20 -23.49
C ALA A 186 -16.62 -2.42 -24.96
N PRO A 187 -15.69 -2.80 -25.87
CA PRO A 187 -16.04 -3.13 -27.24
C PRO A 187 -17.05 -4.28 -27.34
N GLU A 188 -17.96 -4.23 -28.31
CA GLU A 188 -19.01 -5.25 -28.47
C GLU A 188 -18.45 -6.66 -28.64
N LYS A 189 -17.33 -6.80 -29.35
CA LYS A 189 -16.67 -8.09 -29.62
C LYS A 189 -15.84 -8.64 -28.45
N ARG A 190 -15.55 -7.85 -27.42
CA ARG A 190 -14.76 -8.28 -26.25
C ARG A 190 -15.66 -8.87 -25.16
N ALA A 191 -15.11 -9.72 -24.30
CA ALA A 191 -15.85 -10.25 -23.17
C ALA A 191 -16.11 -9.15 -22.13
N LEU A 192 -17.34 -9.05 -21.61
CA LEU A 192 -17.69 -8.07 -20.56
C LEU A 192 -16.82 -8.23 -19.31
N ALA A 193 -16.49 -9.46 -18.93
CA ALA A 193 -15.72 -9.75 -17.73
C ALA A 193 -14.29 -9.17 -17.75
N ASP A 194 -13.75 -8.83 -18.93
CA ASP A 194 -12.44 -8.17 -19.04
C ASP A 194 -12.47 -6.70 -18.57
N PHE A 195 -13.67 -6.10 -18.46
CA PHE A 195 -13.88 -4.70 -18.10
C PHE A 195 -14.63 -4.53 -16.79
N LEU A 196 -15.05 -5.63 -16.15
CA LEU A 196 -15.71 -5.58 -14.86
C LEU A 196 -14.69 -5.32 -13.74
N PRO A 197 -15.08 -4.57 -12.70
CA PRO A 197 -14.28 -4.52 -11.48
C PRO A 197 -14.22 -5.91 -10.82
N THR A 198 -13.18 -6.18 -10.04
CA THR A 198 -12.94 -7.48 -9.38
C THR A 198 -14.17 -8.00 -8.63
N LEU A 199 -14.89 -7.12 -7.92
CA LEU A 199 -16.14 -7.48 -7.23
C LEU A 199 -17.22 -7.99 -8.19
N GLY A 200 -17.39 -7.33 -9.34
CA GLY A 200 -18.36 -7.75 -10.36
C GLY A 200 -18.01 -9.10 -10.97
N ILE A 201 -16.72 -9.36 -11.20
CA ILE A 201 -16.23 -10.67 -11.67
C ILE A 201 -16.54 -11.76 -10.64
N LYS A 202 -16.19 -11.53 -9.37
CA LYS A 202 -16.46 -12.49 -8.27
C LYS A 202 -17.96 -12.73 -8.06
N ALA A 203 -18.80 -11.70 -8.18
CA ALA A 203 -20.25 -11.85 -8.09
C ALA A 203 -20.81 -12.71 -9.23
N LYS A 204 -20.32 -12.52 -10.46
CA LYS A 204 -20.67 -13.39 -11.59
C LYS A 204 -20.19 -14.82 -11.39
N ASP A 205 -18.97 -15.00 -10.86
CA ASP A 205 -18.41 -16.33 -10.56
C ASP A 205 -19.29 -17.07 -9.57
N PHE A 206 -19.64 -16.42 -8.46
CA PHE A 206 -20.57 -16.95 -7.48
C PHE A 206 -21.93 -17.31 -8.07
N ALA A 207 -22.53 -16.44 -8.90
CA ALA A 207 -23.81 -16.73 -9.53
C ALA A 207 -23.74 -17.92 -10.50
N ALA A 208 -22.63 -18.04 -11.25
CA ALA A 208 -22.40 -19.16 -12.16
C ALA A 208 -22.17 -20.48 -11.40
N GLU A 209 -21.42 -20.45 -10.30
CA GLU A 209 -21.25 -21.56 -9.37
C GLU A 209 -22.60 -22.01 -8.80
N MET A 210 -23.39 -21.08 -8.25
CA MET A 210 -24.71 -21.38 -7.69
C MET A 210 -25.65 -22.01 -8.74
N THR A 211 -25.66 -21.46 -9.95
CA THR A 211 -26.45 -22.01 -11.07
C THR A 211 -26.00 -23.43 -11.40
N SER A 212 -24.68 -23.66 -11.49
CA SER A 212 -24.11 -24.98 -11.76
C SER A 212 -24.48 -25.99 -10.65
N SER A 213 -24.40 -25.60 -9.38
CA SER A 213 -24.75 -26.45 -8.24
C SER A 213 -26.23 -26.84 -8.23
N VAL A 214 -27.13 -25.88 -8.51
CA VAL A 214 -28.58 -26.16 -8.64
C VAL A 214 -28.86 -27.12 -9.79
N LEU A 215 -28.23 -26.92 -10.96
CA LEU A 215 -28.42 -27.80 -12.12
C LEU A 215 -27.93 -29.23 -11.90
N ARG A 216 -26.93 -29.41 -11.02
CA ARG A 216 -26.38 -30.73 -10.64
C ARG A 216 -27.19 -31.42 -9.54
N GLY A 217 -28.18 -30.74 -8.94
CA GLY A 217 -29.00 -31.31 -7.87
C GLY A 217 -28.30 -31.37 -6.52
N VAL A 218 -27.26 -30.57 -6.27
CA VAL A 218 -26.65 -30.45 -4.93
C VAL A 218 -27.63 -29.67 -4.04
N SER A 219 -28.23 -30.36 -3.06
CA SER A 219 -29.11 -29.74 -2.08
C SER A 219 -28.31 -28.76 -1.21
N LEU A 220 -28.71 -27.48 -1.17
CA LEU A 220 -28.21 -26.51 -0.19
C LEU A 220 -28.88 -26.66 1.19
N ARG A 221 -29.73 -27.68 1.36
CA ARG A 221 -30.31 -28.11 2.64
C ARG A 221 -29.61 -29.37 3.09
N GLU A 222 -28.50 -29.23 3.79
CA GLU A 222 -28.03 -30.23 4.75
C GLU A 222 -27.69 -29.50 6.06
N ASN A 223 -28.74 -29.39 6.88
CA ASN A 223 -28.84 -29.36 8.35
C ASN A 223 -30.07 -28.53 8.76
#